data_AF-A0A6V8PM74-F1
#
_entry.id   AF-A0A6V8PM74-F1
#
_cell.length_a   1.000
_cell.length_b   1.000
_cell.length_c   1.000
_cell.angle_alpha   90.00
_cell.angle_beta   90.00
_cell.angle_gamma   90.00
#
_symmetry.space_group_name_H-M   'P 1'
#
loop_
_entity.id
_entity.type
_entity.pdbx_description
1 polymer ?
#
loop_
_entity_poly.entity_id
_entity_poly.type
_entity_poly.pdbx_seq_one_letter_code
_entity_poly.pdbx_strand_id
1 'polypeptide(L)'
;MGIDVGSVSTNFALIDEDLRVVEHLYLRTQGQPIAAVQTGLQEIASRIRPDDIVLGVGTTGSARHLTGTLVRADSIKNEITANAVAAALVVPDVRTVIEIGGQDSKIIIIQDQVAVDFAMNTVCAAGTGSFLDQQANRLNIRIVDFGDIALTAQSSVRIAGRCTVFAESDMIHKQQLGYDKAEILAGLCEAMVKNYLNNVAKGKDIQP
;
A
#
# COMPACT_ATOMS: atom_id res chain seq x y z
N MET A 1 -14.33 14.59 -1.89
CA MET A 1 -13.56 13.85 -0.88
C MET A 1 -13.48 12.37 -1.26
N GLY A 2 -12.29 11.79 -1.29
CA GLY A 2 -12.07 10.35 -1.41
C GLY A 2 -11.68 9.75 -0.06
N ILE A 3 -12.23 8.59 0.27
CA ILE A 3 -11.88 7.83 1.48
C ILE A 3 -11.50 6.41 1.07
N ASP A 4 -10.23 6.05 1.25
CA ASP A 4 -9.71 4.70 1.01
C ASP A 4 -9.50 3.99 2.35
N VAL A 5 -10.25 2.91 2.58
CA VAL A 5 -10.20 2.17 3.84
C VAL A 5 -9.62 0.77 3.62
N GLY A 6 -8.32 0.68 3.84
CA GLY A 6 -7.54 -0.55 3.78
C GLY A 6 -7.45 -1.27 5.13
N SER A 7 -6.83 -2.46 5.10
CA SER A 7 -6.60 -3.29 6.29
C SER A 7 -5.63 -2.65 7.29
N VAL A 8 -4.67 -1.87 6.79
CA VAL A 8 -3.60 -1.26 7.60
C VAL A 8 -3.82 0.23 7.80
N SER A 9 -4.29 0.94 6.78
CA SER A 9 -4.50 2.39 6.82
C SER A 9 -5.85 2.82 6.27
N THR A 10 -6.27 3.99 6.73
CA THR A 10 -7.44 4.72 6.28
C THR A 10 -6.93 6.06 5.77
N ASN A 11 -7.09 6.29 4.47
CA ASN A 11 -6.58 7.46 3.78
C ASN A 11 -7.76 8.35 3.36
N PHE A 12 -7.57 9.66 3.47
CA PHE A 12 -8.50 10.65 2.99
C PHE A 12 -7.79 11.61 2.06
N ALA A 13 -8.48 12.02 1.00
CA ALA A 13 -8.05 13.07 0.09
C ALA A 13 -9.20 14.01 -0.24
N LEU A 14 -9.00 15.30 -0.04
CA LEU A 14 -9.88 16.36 -0.53
C LEU A 14 -9.22 16.96 -1.76
N ILE A 15 -9.99 17.07 -2.83
CA ILE A 15 -9.55 17.66 -4.09
C ILE A 15 -10.44 18.84 -4.45
N ASP A 16 -9.87 19.83 -5.13
CA ASP A 16 -10.61 20.93 -5.74
C ASP A 16 -11.13 20.55 -7.15
N GLU A 17 -11.75 21.51 -7.83
CA GLU A 17 -12.28 21.36 -9.19
C GLU A 17 -11.19 21.15 -10.25
N ASP A 18 -9.96 21.57 -9.97
CA ASP A 18 -8.78 21.37 -10.82
C ASP A 18 -8.05 20.04 -10.52
N LEU A 19 -8.68 19.14 -9.73
CA LEU A 19 -8.13 17.87 -9.27
C LEU A 19 -6.87 17.99 -8.42
N ARG A 20 -6.61 19.15 -7.81
CA ARG A 20 -5.48 19.34 -6.89
C ARG A 20 -5.86 18.87 -5.50
N VAL A 21 -4.95 18.17 -4.83
CA VAL A 21 -5.14 17.77 -3.43
C VAL A 21 -5.03 19.01 -2.54
N VAL A 22 -6.13 19.37 -1.89
CA VAL A 22 -6.22 20.51 -0.96
C VAL A 22 -5.87 20.07 0.45
N GLU A 23 -6.39 18.91 0.86
CA GLU A 23 -6.14 18.33 2.19
C GLU A 23 -6.03 16.81 2.08
N HIS A 24 -5.24 16.21 2.95
CA HIS A 24 -5.12 14.76 3.03
C HIS A 24 -4.84 14.30 4.46
N LEU A 25 -5.23 13.07 4.75
CA LEU A 25 -5.01 12.46 6.06
C LEU A 25 -4.71 10.98 5.90
N TYR A 26 -3.69 10.51 6.61
CA TYR A 26 -3.34 9.10 6.74
C TYR A 26 -3.52 8.69 8.20
N LEU A 27 -4.39 7.71 8.45
CA LEU A 27 -4.59 7.10 9.77
C LEU A 27 -4.31 5.60 9.70
N ARG A 28 -3.89 5.01 10.83
CA ARG A 28 -3.82 3.55 10.95
C ARG A 28 -5.22 3.01 11.24
N THR A 29 -5.70 2.05 10.44
CA THR A 29 -7.04 1.45 10.62
C THR A 29 -7.12 0.65 11.92
N GLN A 30 -6.03 -0.04 12.30
CA GLN A 30 -5.93 -0.88 13.51
C GLN A 30 -7.09 -1.89 13.67
N GLY A 31 -7.65 -2.38 12.57
CA GLY A 31 -8.81 -3.27 12.58
C GLY A 31 -10.13 -2.61 13.02
N GLN A 32 -10.14 -1.28 13.21
CA GLN A 32 -11.30 -0.49 13.64
C GLN A 32 -11.69 0.53 12.56
N PRO A 33 -12.17 0.07 11.38
CA PRO A 33 -12.43 0.97 10.23
C PRO A 33 -13.47 2.05 10.54
N ILE A 34 -14.49 1.75 11.34
CA ILE A 34 -15.52 2.75 11.71
C ILE A 34 -14.92 3.87 12.55
N ALA A 35 -14.13 3.52 13.58
CA ALA A 35 -13.49 4.50 14.45
C ALA A 35 -12.48 5.35 13.68
N ALA A 36 -11.63 4.72 12.86
CA ALA A 36 -10.66 5.41 12.02
C ALA A 36 -11.34 6.41 11.06
N VAL A 37 -12.46 6.03 10.45
CA VAL A 37 -13.22 6.94 9.58
C VAL A 37 -13.80 8.11 10.36
N GLN A 38 -14.41 7.86 11.53
CA GLN A 38 -14.99 8.92 12.37
C GLN A 38 -13.92 9.92 12.84
N THR A 39 -12.78 9.44 13.32
CA THR A 39 -11.65 10.28 13.70
C THR A 39 -11.14 11.08 12.51
N GLY A 40 -10.97 10.43 11.34
CA GLY A 40 -10.46 11.13 10.16
C GLY A 40 -11.38 12.21 9.63
N LEU A 41 -12.71 12.00 9.69
CA LEU A 41 -13.69 13.02 9.33
C LEU A 41 -13.64 14.22 10.29
N GLN A 42 -13.50 13.99 11.60
CA GLN A 42 -13.36 15.06 12.58
C GLN A 42 -12.08 15.86 12.36
N GLU A 43 -10.96 15.18 12.10
CA GLU A 43 -9.68 15.84 11.82
C GLU A 43 -9.76 16.68 10.54
N ILE A 44 -10.28 16.14 9.44
CA ILE A 44 -10.45 16.91 8.20
C ILE A 44 -11.37 18.11 8.41
N ALA A 45 -12.50 17.92 9.10
CA ALA A 45 -13.43 19.01 9.38
C ALA A 45 -12.79 20.18 10.15
N SER A 46 -11.74 19.91 10.95
CA SER A 46 -10.98 20.94 11.66
C SER A 46 -9.89 21.62 10.83
N ARG A 47 -9.55 21.07 9.65
CA ARG A 47 -8.51 21.59 8.75
C ARG A 47 -9.07 22.38 7.57
N ILE A 48 -10.32 22.11 7.18
CA ILE A 48 -11.01 22.88 6.12
C ILE A 48 -11.59 24.18 6.66
N ARG A 49 -11.79 25.16 5.77
CA ARG A 49 -12.41 26.43 6.16
C ARG A 49 -13.90 26.20 6.43
N PRO A 50 -14.52 26.97 7.33
CA PRO A 50 -15.95 26.84 7.63
C PRO A 50 -16.86 26.96 6.41
N ASP A 51 -16.43 27.71 5.39
CA ASP A 51 -17.18 27.95 4.16
C ASP A 51 -16.89 26.93 3.05
N ASP A 52 -15.93 26.02 3.25
CA ASP A 52 -15.63 24.98 2.26
C ASP A 52 -16.76 23.92 2.25
N ILE A 53 -17.30 23.65 1.06
CA ILE A 53 -18.39 22.70 0.87
C ILE A 53 -17.86 21.46 0.16
N VAL A 54 -18.02 20.29 0.80
CA VAL A 54 -17.75 19.01 0.15
C VAL A 54 -18.89 18.67 -0.81
N LEU A 55 -18.63 18.76 -2.11
CA LEU A 55 -19.63 18.52 -3.16
C LEU A 55 -19.93 17.03 -3.41
N GLY A 56 -19.05 16.14 -2.99
CA GLY A 56 -19.25 14.70 -3.16
C GLY A 56 -18.21 13.85 -2.44
N VAL A 57 -18.60 12.63 -2.10
CA VAL A 57 -17.81 11.66 -1.35
C VAL A 57 -17.72 10.34 -2.12
N GLY A 58 -16.49 9.91 -2.40
CA GLY A 58 -16.18 8.60 -2.96
C GLY A 58 -15.51 7.70 -1.93
N THR A 59 -15.83 6.41 -1.90
CA THR A 59 -15.17 5.42 -1.04
C THR A 59 -14.55 4.27 -1.82
N THR A 60 -13.38 3.83 -1.36
CA THR A 60 -12.66 2.67 -1.90
C THR A 60 -11.95 1.86 -0.81
N GLY A 61 -11.18 0.87 -1.22
CA GLY A 61 -10.50 -0.06 -0.32
C GLY A 61 -11.35 -1.28 0.08
N SER A 62 -10.77 -2.08 0.98
CA SER A 62 -11.38 -3.29 1.54
C SER A 62 -12.70 -3.05 2.28
N ALA A 63 -12.83 -1.94 3.02
CA ALA A 63 -14.03 -1.60 3.80
C ALA A 63 -14.95 -0.58 3.12
N ARG A 64 -14.79 -0.33 1.82
CA ARG A 64 -15.51 0.72 1.06
C ARG A 64 -17.03 0.74 1.22
N HIS A 65 -17.68 -0.43 1.34
CA HIS A 65 -19.14 -0.52 1.45
C HIS A 65 -19.62 -0.12 2.85
N LEU A 66 -18.88 -0.53 3.87
CA LEU A 66 -19.12 -0.12 5.26
C LEU A 66 -18.93 1.39 5.39
N THR A 67 -17.79 1.89 4.92
CA THR A 67 -17.48 3.33 4.91
C THR A 67 -18.50 4.12 4.10
N GLY A 68 -18.86 3.63 2.90
CA GLY A 68 -19.82 4.28 2.02
C GLY A 68 -21.20 4.41 2.66
N THR A 69 -21.63 3.40 3.42
CA THR A 69 -22.87 3.47 4.19
C THR A 69 -22.77 4.50 5.32
N LEU A 70 -21.65 4.52 6.05
CA LEU A 70 -21.42 5.43 7.17
C LEU A 70 -21.43 6.90 6.74
N VAL A 71 -20.82 7.22 5.61
CA VAL A 71 -20.66 8.60 5.12
C VAL A 71 -21.69 9.01 4.07
N ARG A 72 -22.60 8.09 3.71
CA ARG A 72 -23.57 8.26 2.60
C ARG A 72 -22.87 8.64 1.29
N ALA A 73 -21.85 7.87 0.94
CA ALA A 73 -21.02 8.14 -0.23
C ALA A 73 -21.84 8.15 -1.53
N ASP A 74 -21.55 9.12 -2.38
CA ASP A 74 -22.13 9.25 -3.72
C ASP A 74 -21.60 8.19 -4.68
N SER A 75 -20.38 7.68 -4.42
CA SER A 75 -19.73 6.68 -5.25
C SER A 75 -18.95 5.68 -4.41
N ILE A 76 -19.22 4.39 -4.60
CA ILE A 76 -18.47 3.29 -3.98
C ILE A 76 -17.79 2.51 -5.09
N LYS A 77 -16.45 2.52 -5.14
CA LYS A 77 -15.66 1.89 -6.19
C LYS A 77 -14.60 0.97 -5.60
N ASN A 78 -14.29 -0.12 -6.30
CA ASN A 78 -13.18 -0.97 -5.89
C ASN A 78 -11.83 -0.24 -6.08
N GLU A 79 -10.82 -0.67 -5.33
CA GLU A 79 -9.50 -0.02 -5.31
C GLU A 79 -8.73 -0.20 -6.62
N ILE A 80 -9.01 -1.25 -7.39
CA ILE A 80 -8.43 -1.45 -8.73
C ILE A 80 -8.82 -0.29 -9.65
N THR A 81 -10.11 0.03 -9.71
CA THR A 81 -10.62 1.11 -10.57
C THR A 81 -10.14 2.46 -10.06
N ALA A 82 -10.20 2.67 -8.73
CA ALA A 82 -9.76 3.92 -8.12
C ALA A 82 -8.27 4.20 -8.39
N ASN A 83 -7.39 3.21 -8.16
CA ASN A 83 -5.96 3.33 -8.41
C ASN A 83 -5.64 3.46 -9.91
N ALA A 84 -6.34 2.75 -10.79
CA ALA A 84 -6.12 2.86 -12.22
C ALA A 84 -6.46 4.26 -12.74
N VAL A 85 -7.62 4.81 -12.35
CA VAL A 85 -8.04 6.16 -12.73
C VAL A 85 -7.09 7.20 -12.14
N ALA A 86 -6.72 7.08 -10.86
CA ALA A 86 -5.78 8.00 -10.23
C ALA A 86 -4.40 7.96 -10.91
N ALA A 87 -3.89 6.77 -11.24
CA ALA A 87 -2.62 6.62 -11.92
C ALA A 87 -2.65 7.25 -13.32
N ALA A 88 -3.69 7.00 -14.11
CA ALA A 88 -3.85 7.57 -15.46
C ALA A 88 -3.97 9.10 -15.46
N LEU A 89 -4.56 9.68 -14.40
CA LEU A 89 -4.65 11.12 -14.23
C LEU A 89 -3.30 11.76 -13.84
N VAL A 90 -2.52 11.10 -12.98
CA VAL A 90 -1.27 11.66 -12.44
C VAL A 90 -0.08 11.40 -13.36
N VAL A 91 -0.05 10.25 -14.03
CA VAL A 91 1.02 9.82 -14.94
C VAL A 91 0.41 9.53 -16.31
N PRO A 92 0.44 10.51 -17.23
CA PRO A 92 0.03 10.27 -18.61
C PRO A 92 0.79 9.08 -19.20
N ASP A 93 0.09 8.22 -19.93
CA ASP A 93 0.62 7.00 -20.55
C ASP A 93 1.05 5.87 -19.63
N VAL A 94 0.73 5.91 -18.33
CA VAL A 94 0.99 4.79 -17.40
C VAL A 94 0.42 3.47 -17.93
N ARG A 95 1.24 2.42 -17.89
CA ARG A 95 0.83 1.08 -18.37
C ARG A 95 0.74 0.04 -17.28
N THR A 96 1.47 0.23 -16.18
CA THR A 96 1.43 -0.71 -15.05
C THR A 96 1.37 0.03 -13.73
N VAL A 97 0.42 -0.35 -12.88
CA VAL A 97 0.39 0.05 -11.48
C VAL A 97 0.82 -1.14 -10.62
N ILE A 98 1.89 -0.95 -9.87
CA ILE A 98 2.34 -1.87 -8.83
C ILE A 98 1.92 -1.28 -7.48
N GLU A 99 0.93 -1.90 -6.84
CA GLU A 99 0.47 -1.51 -5.51
C GLU A 99 0.88 -2.58 -4.50
N ILE A 100 1.68 -2.20 -3.52
CA ILE A 100 2.11 -3.09 -2.44
C ILE A 100 1.46 -2.58 -1.15
N GLY A 101 0.31 -3.17 -0.82
CA GLY A 101 -0.43 -2.87 0.38
C GLY A 101 0.11 -3.61 1.61
N GLY A 102 -0.57 -3.44 2.73
CA GLY A 102 -0.19 -4.08 3.99
C GLY A 102 -0.43 -5.59 3.98
N GLN A 103 -1.63 -6.04 3.59
CA GLN A 103 -2.02 -7.46 3.63
C GLN A 103 -2.15 -8.12 2.26
N ASP A 104 -2.25 -7.31 1.21
CA ASP A 104 -2.33 -7.76 -0.17
C ASP A 104 -1.48 -6.82 -1.04
N SER A 105 -1.16 -7.29 -2.23
CA SER A 105 -0.48 -6.54 -3.26
C SER A 105 -1.17 -6.79 -4.59
N LYS A 106 -1.10 -5.80 -5.48
CA LYS A 106 -1.85 -5.77 -6.73
C LYS A 106 -0.96 -5.31 -7.86
N ILE A 107 -1.23 -5.86 -9.03
CA ILE A 107 -0.72 -5.37 -10.30
C ILE A 107 -1.93 -5.01 -11.16
N ILE A 108 -1.90 -3.86 -11.81
CA ILE A 108 -2.95 -3.40 -12.72
C ILE A 108 -2.29 -3.02 -14.04
N ILE A 109 -2.75 -3.63 -15.13
CA ILE A 109 -2.32 -3.31 -16.48
C ILE A 109 -3.33 -2.34 -17.06
N ILE A 110 -2.82 -1.22 -17.56
CA ILE A 110 -3.59 -0.11 -18.11
C ILE A 110 -3.30 -0.01 -19.60
N GLN A 111 -4.37 0.09 -20.40
CA GLN A 111 -4.30 0.38 -21.81
C GLN A 111 -5.36 1.43 -22.14
N ASP A 112 -4.98 2.46 -22.88
CA ASP A 112 -5.88 3.57 -23.27
C ASP A 112 -6.61 4.18 -22.06
N GLN A 113 -5.87 4.37 -20.95
CA GLN A 113 -6.35 4.88 -19.65
C GLN A 113 -7.40 4.00 -18.94
N VAL A 114 -7.57 2.75 -19.38
CA VAL A 114 -8.51 1.78 -18.79
C VAL A 114 -7.74 0.58 -18.25
N ALA A 115 -8.11 0.10 -17.07
CA ALA A 115 -7.59 -1.16 -16.52
C ALA A 115 -8.09 -2.34 -17.37
N VAL A 116 -7.18 -3.01 -18.08
CA VAL A 116 -7.50 -4.15 -18.97
C VAL A 116 -7.23 -5.50 -18.32
N ASP A 117 -6.33 -5.55 -17.34
CA ASP A 117 -5.98 -6.76 -16.62
C ASP A 117 -5.49 -6.40 -15.20
N PHE A 118 -5.68 -7.30 -14.24
CA PHE A 118 -5.16 -7.13 -12.90
C PHE A 118 -4.92 -8.48 -12.22
N ALA A 119 -4.07 -8.49 -11.20
CA ALA A 119 -3.94 -9.62 -10.29
C ALA A 119 -3.68 -9.13 -8.87
N MET A 120 -4.07 -9.95 -7.88
CA MET A 120 -3.87 -9.66 -6.47
C MET A 120 -3.54 -10.94 -5.69
N ASN A 121 -2.75 -10.82 -4.62
CA ASN A 121 -2.58 -11.89 -3.62
C ASN A 121 -3.38 -11.56 -2.36
N THR A 122 -4.29 -12.44 -1.95
CA THR A 122 -5.12 -12.23 -0.74
C THR A 122 -4.72 -13.12 0.44
N VAL A 123 -3.85 -14.11 0.23
CA VAL A 123 -3.57 -15.16 1.23
C VAL A 123 -2.16 -15.07 1.80
N CYS A 124 -1.19 -14.58 1.04
CA CYS A 124 0.22 -14.69 1.39
C CYS A 124 0.84 -13.32 1.71
N ALA A 125 1.35 -13.16 2.93
CA ALA A 125 2.05 -11.96 3.39
C ALA A 125 3.41 -11.75 2.70
N ALA A 126 4.05 -12.79 2.18
CA ALA A 126 5.45 -12.76 1.73
C ALA A 126 5.75 -11.79 0.57
N GLY A 127 4.71 -11.29 -0.12
CA GLY A 127 4.81 -10.29 -1.19
C GLY A 127 4.17 -8.95 -0.85
N THR A 128 3.93 -8.65 0.42
CA THR A 128 3.21 -7.45 0.89
C THR A 128 4.02 -6.67 1.92
N GLY A 129 3.59 -5.46 2.25
CA GLY A 129 4.24 -4.62 3.27
C GLY A 129 4.33 -5.28 4.64
N SER A 130 3.38 -6.15 5.01
CA SER A 130 3.42 -6.87 6.29
C SER A 130 4.64 -7.80 6.44
N PHE A 131 5.17 -8.33 5.33
CA PHE A 131 6.39 -9.13 5.36
C PHE A 131 7.58 -8.34 5.91
N LEU A 132 7.76 -7.13 5.39
CA LEU A 132 8.82 -6.22 5.83
C LEU A 132 8.53 -5.66 7.22
N ASP A 133 7.29 -5.26 7.51
CA ASP A 133 6.89 -4.71 8.81
C ASP A 133 7.17 -5.72 9.95
N GLN A 134 6.86 -7.00 9.76
CA GLN A 134 7.18 -8.04 10.75
C GLN A 134 8.69 -8.21 10.95
N GLN A 135 9.50 -8.14 9.89
CA GLN A 135 10.96 -8.25 10.02
C GLN A 135 11.57 -7.00 10.65
N ALA A 136 11.05 -5.82 10.30
CA ALA A 136 11.46 -4.54 10.87
C ALA A 136 11.30 -4.56 12.40
N ASN A 137 10.11 -4.94 12.88
CA ASN A 137 9.82 -5.05 14.31
C ASN A 137 10.78 -6.00 15.04
N ARG A 138 11.13 -7.14 14.43
CA ARG A 138 12.08 -8.12 15.01
C ARG A 138 13.51 -7.61 15.10
N LEU A 139 13.93 -6.84 14.10
CA LEU A 139 15.24 -6.20 14.08
C LEU A 139 15.29 -4.91 14.92
N ASN A 140 14.16 -4.55 15.55
CA ASN A 140 13.96 -3.31 16.28
C ASN A 140 14.27 -2.06 15.43
N ILE A 141 13.75 -2.08 14.20
CA ILE A 141 13.88 -1.02 13.20
C ILE A 141 12.47 -0.52 12.87
N ARG A 142 12.29 0.80 12.74
CA ARG A 142 11.02 1.34 12.28
C ARG A 142 10.87 1.03 10.79
N ILE A 143 9.70 0.58 10.36
CA ILE A 143 9.47 0.26 8.94
C ILE A 143 9.78 1.43 8.00
N VAL A 144 9.62 2.67 8.47
CA VAL A 144 9.95 3.90 7.73
C VAL A 144 11.45 4.07 7.46
N ASP A 145 12.33 3.48 8.28
CA ASP A 145 13.78 3.55 8.10
C ASP A 145 14.32 2.34 7.30
N PHE A 146 13.47 1.34 7.03
CA PHE A 146 13.90 0.04 6.51
C PHE A 146 14.58 0.17 5.15
N GLY A 147 13.95 0.91 4.23
CA GLY A 147 14.45 1.10 2.87
C GLY A 147 15.78 1.85 2.83
N ASP A 148 15.88 2.94 3.59
CA ASP A 148 17.09 3.76 3.63
C ASP A 148 18.29 2.96 4.16
N ILE A 149 18.10 2.15 5.21
CA ILE A 149 19.17 1.29 5.72
C ILE A 149 19.53 0.22 4.68
N ALA A 150 18.53 -0.41 4.03
CA ALA A 150 18.79 -1.41 2.99
C ALA A 150 19.63 -0.84 1.82
N LEU A 151 19.40 0.42 1.44
CA LEU A 151 20.14 1.09 0.37
C LEU A 151 21.62 1.38 0.71
N THR A 152 22.00 1.34 1.99
CA THR A 152 23.41 1.49 2.41
C THR A 152 24.24 0.21 2.24
N ALA A 153 23.59 -0.91 1.93
CA ALA A 153 24.25 -2.21 1.82
C ALA A 153 25.24 -2.25 0.64
N GLN A 154 26.43 -2.78 0.87
CA GLN A 154 27.41 -3.03 -0.21
C GLN A 154 27.06 -4.27 -1.03
N SER A 155 26.32 -5.21 -0.43
CA SER A 155 25.84 -6.44 -1.05
C SER A 155 24.51 -6.86 -0.44
N SER A 156 23.73 -7.71 -1.12
CA SER A 156 22.52 -8.30 -0.56
C SER A 156 22.77 -9.75 -0.16
N VAL A 157 22.34 -10.12 1.05
CA VAL A 157 22.36 -11.53 1.46
C VAL A 157 21.11 -12.23 0.93
N ARG A 158 21.27 -13.44 0.40
CA ARG A 158 20.10 -14.22 -0.02
C ARG A 158 19.30 -14.65 1.21
N ILE A 159 18.03 -14.23 1.26
CA ILE A 159 17.04 -14.66 2.25
C ILE A 159 15.99 -15.58 1.60
N ALA A 160 15.70 -16.70 2.25
CA ALA A 160 14.62 -17.62 1.93
C ALA A 160 13.25 -17.00 2.26
N GLY A 161 12.78 -16.06 1.43
CA GLY A 161 11.56 -15.29 1.73
C GLY A 161 10.24 -15.90 1.31
N ARG A 162 10.14 -17.17 0.91
CA ARG A 162 8.89 -17.74 0.35
C ARG A 162 7.71 -17.71 1.33
N CYS A 163 8.00 -17.71 2.63
CA CYS A 163 7.06 -17.55 3.73
C CYS A 163 7.69 -16.64 4.78
N THR A 164 6.90 -15.76 5.38
CA THR A 164 7.38 -14.83 6.42
C THR A 164 8.00 -15.54 7.63
N VAL A 165 7.52 -16.75 7.96
CA VAL A 165 8.06 -17.59 9.05
C VAL A 165 9.44 -18.16 8.69
N PHE A 166 9.67 -18.53 7.43
CA PHE A 166 10.99 -19.03 7.01
C PHE A 166 11.99 -17.90 6.79
N ALA A 167 11.50 -16.74 6.31
CA ALA A 167 12.31 -15.54 6.18
C ALA A 167 12.89 -15.12 7.54
N GLU A 168 12.11 -15.24 8.61
CA GLU A 168 12.54 -15.00 9.98
C GLU A 168 13.71 -15.90 10.38
N SER A 169 13.53 -17.22 10.21
CA SER A 169 14.52 -18.21 10.64
C SER A 169 15.84 -18.02 9.88
N ASP A 170 15.75 -17.76 8.57
CA ASP A 170 16.93 -17.51 7.74
C ASP A 170 17.58 -16.16 8.07
N MET A 171 16.80 -15.11 8.31
CA MET A 171 17.30 -13.80 8.77
C MET A 171 18.11 -13.93 10.06
N ILE A 172 17.56 -14.60 11.08
CA ILE A 172 18.26 -14.85 12.36
C ILE A 172 19.55 -15.64 12.11
N HIS A 173 19.51 -16.65 11.24
CA HIS A 173 20.69 -17.41 10.87
C HIS A 173 21.76 -16.53 10.19
N LYS A 174 21.37 -15.61 9.28
CA LYS A 174 22.31 -14.64 8.68
C LYS A 174 22.91 -13.69 9.71
N GLN A 175 22.13 -13.24 10.69
CA GLN A 175 22.68 -12.45 11.80
C GLN A 175 23.75 -13.22 12.58
N GLN A 176 23.53 -14.51 12.86
CA GLN A 176 24.49 -15.36 13.56
C GLN A 176 25.78 -15.61 12.76
N LEU A 177 25.69 -15.61 11.43
CA LEU A 177 26.85 -15.69 10.53
C LEU A 177 27.63 -14.38 10.43
N GLY A 178 27.14 -13.28 11.02
CA GLY A 178 27.81 -11.99 11.05
C GLY A 178 27.55 -11.10 9.83
N TYR A 179 26.49 -11.37 9.05
CA TYR A 179 26.08 -10.46 7.97
C TYR A 179 25.62 -9.13 8.55
N ASP A 180 25.95 -8.05 7.83
CA ASP A 180 25.58 -6.72 8.27
C ASP A 180 24.07 -6.50 8.15
N LYS A 181 23.54 -5.68 9.05
CA LYS A 181 22.11 -5.36 9.10
C LYS A 181 21.59 -4.86 7.74
N ALA A 182 22.32 -3.97 7.09
CA ALA A 182 21.94 -3.42 5.79
C ALA A 182 21.82 -4.52 4.72
N GLU A 183 22.75 -5.47 4.68
CA GLU A 183 22.77 -6.58 3.72
C GLU A 183 21.56 -7.51 3.91
N ILE A 184 21.19 -7.76 5.18
CA ILE A 184 19.99 -8.53 5.56
C ILE A 184 18.72 -7.82 5.09
N LEU A 185 18.60 -6.52 5.32
CA LEU A 185 17.43 -5.75 4.89
C LEU A 185 17.31 -5.70 3.36
N ALA A 186 18.43 -5.51 2.65
CA ALA A 186 18.46 -5.59 1.19
C ALA A 186 18.01 -6.97 0.69
N GLY A 187 18.48 -8.05 1.35
CA GLY A 187 18.05 -9.42 1.09
C GLY A 187 16.54 -9.65 1.28
N LEU A 188 15.95 -9.05 2.32
CA LEU A 188 14.51 -9.10 2.58
C LEU A 188 13.72 -8.34 1.51
N CYS A 189 14.16 -7.14 1.11
CA CYS A 189 13.54 -6.39 0.01
C CYS A 189 13.55 -7.20 -1.29
N GLU A 190 14.68 -7.79 -1.66
CA GLU A 190 14.76 -8.66 -2.84
C GLU A 190 13.83 -9.86 -2.74
N ALA A 191 13.72 -10.46 -1.56
CA ALA A 191 12.84 -11.61 -1.35
C ALA A 191 11.37 -11.22 -1.54
N MET A 192 10.95 -10.05 -1.04
CA MET A 192 9.61 -9.50 -1.27
C MET A 192 9.36 -9.27 -2.76
N VAL A 193 10.30 -8.65 -3.48
CA VAL A 193 10.18 -8.41 -4.94
C VAL A 193 10.03 -9.73 -5.70
N LYS A 194 10.87 -10.73 -5.39
CA LYS A 194 10.77 -12.07 -6.00
C LYS A 194 9.41 -12.72 -5.75
N ASN A 195 8.86 -12.58 -4.54
CA ASN A 195 7.52 -13.09 -4.23
C ASN A 195 6.43 -12.34 -4.97
N TYR A 196 6.51 -11.01 -5.06
CA TYR A 196 5.55 -10.20 -5.80
C TYR A 196 5.51 -10.62 -7.27
N LEU A 197 6.68 -10.71 -7.92
CA LEU A 197 6.77 -11.11 -9.33
C LEU A 197 6.22 -12.52 -9.57
N ASN A 198 6.56 -13.48 -8.70
CA ASN A 198 6.14 -14.87 -8.86
C ASN A 198 4.64 -15.09 -8.56
N ASN A 199 4.11 -14.42 -7.55
CA ASN A 199 2.78 -14.72 -7.01
C ASN A 199 1.70 -13.73 -7.44
N VAL A 200 2.06 -12.49 -7.79
CA VAL A 200 1.14 -11.44 -8.21
C VAL A 200 1.30 -11.16 -9.70
N ALA A 201 2.50 -10.77 -10.14
CA ALA A 201 2.72 -10.43 -11.54
C ALA A 201 2.53 -11.63 -12.47
N LYS A 202 2.97 -12.84 -12.07
CA LYS A 202 2.74 -14.12 -12.78
C LYS A 202 3.02 -14.05 -14.30
N GLY A 203 4.08 -13.35 -14.69
CA GLY A 203 4.49 -13.24 -16.10
C GLY A 203 3.69 -12.24 -16.93
N LYS A 204 2.85 -11.39 -16.30
CA LYS A 204 2.28 -10.21 -16.95
C LYS A 204 3.41 -9.30 -17.44
N ASP A 205 3.17 -8.66 -18.58
CA ASP A 205 4.11 -7.70 -19.16
C ASP A 205 4.11 -6.40 -18.34
N ILE A 206 5.24 -6.09 -17.70
CA ILE A 206 5.39 -4.90 -16.87
C ILE A 206 6.02 -3.81 -17.74
N GLN A 207 5.22 -2.80 -18.05
CA GLN A 207 5.63 -1.64 -18.80
C GLN A 207 5.48 -0.37 -17.95
N PRO A 208 6.41 0.59 -18.04
CA PRO A 208 6.29 1.89 -17.38
C PRO A 208 5.03 2.63 -17.85
#